data_AF-A0A1T4SJT1-F1
#
_entry.id   AF-A0A1T4SJT1-F1
#
_cell.length_a   1.000
_cell.length_b   1.000
_cell.length_c   1.000
_cell.angle_alpha   90.00
_cell.angle_beta   90.00
_cell.angle_gamma   90.00
#
_symmetry.space_group_name_H-M   'P 1'
#
loop_
_entity.id
_entity.type
_entity.pdbx_description
1 polymer ?
#
loop_
_entity_poly.entity_id
_entity_poly.type
_entity_poly.pdbx_seq_one_letter_code
_entity_poly.pdbx_strand_id
1 'polypeptide(L)' 'MGLDIPPGATVELKPGGFHITFIGLKAPFAKDAKIPVTLVFEKAGSIDVEIVVAAMAAAAPAHKP' A
#
# COMPACT_ATOMS: atom_id res chain seq x y z
N MET A 1 11.50 -9.71 -2.19
CA MET A 1 11.12 -9.68 -3.61
C MET A 1 10.44 -8.34 -3.84
N GLY A 2 10.95 -7.52 -4.75
CA GLY A 2 10.41 -6.19 -5.05
C GLY A 2 9.31 -6.25 -6.11
N LEU A 3 8.64 -5.12 -6.33
CA LEU A 3 7.68 -4.93 -7.42
C LEU A 3 8.33 -4.04 -8.47
N ASP A 4 8.45 -4.54 -9.70
CA ASP A 4 9.02 -3.76 -10.81
C ASP A 4 8.01 -2.70 -11.27
N ILE A 5 8.49 -1.47 -11.47
CA ILE A 5 7.70 -0.35 -11.96
C ILE A 5 8.35 0.13 -13.26
N PRO A 6 7.79 -0.26 -14.42
CA PRO A 6 8.34 0.13 -15.71
C PRO A 6 8.31 1.65 -15.90
N PRO A 7 9.25 2.22 -16.66
CA PRO A 7 9.25 3.65 -16.95
C PRO A 7 7.96 4.09 -17.65
N GLY A 8 7.31 5.11 -17.12
CA GLY A 8 6.04 5.64 -17.65
C GLY A 8 4.81 4.78 -17.37
N ALA A 9 4.95 3.69 -16.61
CA ALA A 9 3.84 2.83 -16.22
C ALA A 9 3.38 3.11 -14.79
N THR A 10 2.09 2.88 -14.54
CA THR A 10 1.51 2.87 -13.19
C THR A 10 1.18 1.44 -12.83
N VAL A 11 1.70 0.98 -11.69
CA VAL A 11 1.34 -0.34 -11.13
C VAL A 11 0.28 -0.15 -10.06
N GLU A 12 -0.89 -0.75 -10.27
CA GLU A 12 -2.01 -0.66 -9.34
C GLU A 12 -1.92 -1.74 -8.26
N LEU A 13 -2.00 -1.33 -7.00
CA LEU A 13 -2.17 -2.23 -5.87
C LEU A 13 -3.66 -2.38 -5.54
N LYS A 14 -4.22 -3.59 -5.73
CA LYS A 14 -5.64 -3.87 -5.50
C LYS A 14 -5.92 -5.32 -5.09
N PRO A 15 -7.04 -5.57 -4.38
CA PRO A 15 -7.49 -6.93 -4.10
C PRO A 15 -7.61 -7.76 -5.39
N GLY A 16 -7.08 -8.98 -5.37
CA GLY A 16 -7.05 -9.87 -6.55
C GLY A 16 -5.93 -9.59 -7.56
N GLY A 17 -5.09 -8.59 -7.31
CA GLY A 17 -3.87 -8.30 -8.07
C GLY A 17 -2.66 -8.13 -7.16
N PHE A 18 -1.77 -7.20 -7.51
CA PHE A 18 -0.65 -6.83 -6.64
C PHE A 18 -1.18 -6.22 -5.34
N HIS A 19 -0.69 -6.70 -4.20
CA HIS A 19 -1.05 -6.17 -2.89
C HIS A 19 0.12 -6.35 -1.93
N ILE A 20 0.17 -5.51 -0.90
CA ILE A 20 1.16 -5.59 0.16
C ILE A 20 0.52 -6.30 1.36
N THR A 21 1.17 -7.36 1.84
CA THR A 21 0.71 -8.11 3.02
C THR A 21 1.59 -7.78 4.20
N PHE A 22 0.98 -7.29 5.28
CA PHE A 22 1.67 -7.12 6.55
C PHE A 22 1.79 -8.48 7.27
N ILE A 23 3.01 -8.87 7.62
CA ILE A 23 3.30 -10.16 8.29
C ILE A 23 3.84 -9.86 9.70
N GLY A 24 3.48 -10.70 10.68
CA GLY A 24 4.02 -10.60 12.03
C GLY A 24 3.47 -9.41 12.84
N LEU A 25 2.20 -9.06 12.61
CA LEU A 25 1.52 -8.02 13.35
C LEU A 25 1.51 -8.32 14.85
N LYS A 26 1.94 -7.34 15.67
CA LYS A 26 1.89 -7.42 17.14
C LYS A 26 0.48 -7.23 17.70
N ALA A 27 -0.38 -6.55 16.93
CA ALA A 27 -1.77 -6.27 17.28
C ALA A 27 -2.60 -6.15 15.98
N PRO A 28 -3.91 -6.43 16.02
CA PRO A 28 -4.79 -6.21 14.89
C PRO A 28 -4.86 -4.71 14.54
N PHE A 29 -5.07 -4.42 13.26
CA PHE A 29 -5.32 -3.05 12.83
C PHE A 29 -6.71 -2.59 13.30
N ALA A 30 -6.78 -1.39 13.89
CA ALA A 30 -8.04 -0.76 14.24
C ALA A 30 -8.70 -0.14 13.01
N LYS A 31 -10.02 -0.24 12.92
CA LYS A 31 -10.80 0.39 11.84
C LYS A 31 -10.53 1.90 11.81
N ASP A 32 -10.41 2.47 10.61
CA ASP A 32 -10.18 3.90 10.36
C ASP A 32 -8.83 4.41 10.89
N ALA A 33 -7.96 3.53 11.40
CA ALA A 33 -6.60 3.89 11.77
C ALA A 33 -5.78 4.27 10.54
N LYS A 34 -4.86 5.20 10.73
CA LYS A 34 -3.83 5.53 9.75
C LYS A 34 -2.52 4.88 10.16
N ILE A 35 -1.99 4.04 9.30
CA ILE A 35 -0.72 3.35 9.50
C ILE A 35 0.32 4.05 8.62
N PRO A 36 1.26 4.82 9.20
CA PRO A 36 2.36 5.37 8.43
C PRO A 36 3.26 4.23 7.96
N VAL A 37 3.56 4.21 6.68
CA VAL A 37 4.51 3.26 6.08
C VAL A 37 5.47 3.99 5.16
N THR A 38 6.68 3.47 5.07
CA THR A 38 7.70 3.98 4.16
C THR A 38 7.85 3.01 3.00
N LEU A 39 7.56 3.48 1.79
CA LEU A 39 7.81 2.77 0.55
C LEU A 39 9.23 3.07 0.09
N VAL A 40 10.05 2.02 -0.05
CA VAL A 40 11.45 2.16 -0.52
C VAL A 40 11.52 1.80 -1.99
N PHE A 41 11.80 2.80 -2.83
CA PHE A 41 12.02 2.64 -4.26
C PHE A 41 13.53 2.66 -4.55
N GLU A 42 14.00 1.71 -5.36
CA GLU A 42 15.43 1.62 -5.69
C GLU A 42 15.98 2.86 -6.41
N LYS A 43 15.14 3.55 -7.19
CA LYS A 43 15.53 4.74 -7.97
C LYS A 43 15.08 6.06 -7.34
N ALA A 44 13.88 6.10 -6.74
CA ALA A 44 13.30 7.33 -6.20
C ALA A 44 13.61 7.55 -4.70
N GLY A 45 14.17 6.55 -4.02
CA GLY A 45 14.44 6.62 -2.58
C GLY A 45 13.21 6.24 -1.74
N SER A 46 13.16 6.73 -0.50
CA SER A 46 12.10 6.41 0.45
C SER A 46 10.98 7.44 0.39
N ILE A 47 9.72 6.97 0.37
CA ILE A 47 8.52 7.79 0.34
C ILE A 47 7.60 7.36 1.48
N ASP A 48 7.28 8.28 2.38
CA ASP A 48 6.32 8.05 3.46
C ASP A 48 4.88 8.23 2.95
N VAL A 49 4.03 7.25 3.23
CA VAL A 49 2.61 7.25 2.89
C VAL A 49 1.78 6.77 4.08
N GLU A 50 0.57 7.30 4.22
CA GLU A 50 -0.38 6.86 5.26
C GLU A 50 -1.38 5.88 4.65
N ILE A 51 -1.40 4.65 5.16
CA ILE A 51 -2.41 3.65 4.78
C ILE A 51 -3.59 3.74 5.74
N VAL A 52 -4.78 4.00 5.20
CA VAL A 52 -6.02 4.01 5.98
C VAL A 52 -6.59 2.59 6.06
N VAL A 53 -6.84 2.12 7.28
CA VAL A 53 -7.41 0.78 7.52
C VAL A 53 -8.91 0.81 7.23
N ALA A 54 -9.29 0.28 6.08
CA ALA A 54 -10.69 0.11 5.68
C ALA A 54 -11.17 -1.34 5.96
N ALA A 55 -12.49 -1.54 6.05
CA ALA A 55 -13.06 -2.88 6.16
C ALA A 55 -12.73 -3.72 4.90
N MET A 56 -12.56 -5.03 5.02
CA MET A 56 -12.18 -5.91 3.88
C MET A 56 -13.14 -5.87 2.67
N ALA A 57 -14.38 -5.40 2.85
CA ALA A 57 -15.35 -5.18 1.77
C ALA A 57 -15.30 -3.77 1.15
N ALA A 58 -14.43 -2.89 1.65
CA ALA A 58 -14.24 -1.56 1.11
C ALA A 58 -13.32 -1.64 -0.11
N ALA A 59 -13.81 -1.15 -1.26
CA ALA A 59 -12.98 -0.86 -2.41
C ALA A 59 -11.80 0.03 -1.99
N ALA A 60 -10.62 -0.21 -2.58
CA ALA A 60 -9.44 0.62 -2.33
C ALA A 60 -9.81 2.11 -2.54
N PRO A 61 -9.35 3.02 -1.65
CA PRO A 61 -9.66 4.44 -1.81
C PRO A 61 -9.16 4.92 -3.17
N ALA A 62 -10.06 5.57 -3.93
CA ALA A 62 -9.74 6.09 -5.24
C ALA A 62 -8.63 7.15 -5.13
N HIS A 63 -7.47 6.87 -5.72
CA HIS A 63 -6.43 7.86 -5.90
C HIS A 63 -6.93 8.87 -6.95
N LYS A 64 -7.13 10.12 -6.55
CA LYS A 64 -7.47 11.20 -7.48
C LYS A 64 -6.20 11.58 -8.27
N PRO A 65 -6.29 11.74 -9.61
CA PRO A 65 -5.13 12.01 -10.46
C PRO A 65 -4.43 13.33 -10.12
#